data_AF-A0A5X6ESV8-F1
#
_entry.id   AF-A0A5X6ESV8-F1
#
_cell.length_a   1.000
_cell.length_b   1.000
_cell.length_c   1.000
_cell.angle_alpha   90.00
_cell.angle_beta   90.00
_cell.angle_gamma   90.00
#
_symmetry.space_group_name_H-M   'P 1'
#
loop_
_entity.id
_entity.type
_entity.pdbx_description
1 polymer ?
#
loop_
_entity_poly.entity_id
_entity_poly.type
_entity_poly.pdbx_seq_one_letter_code
_entity_poly.pdbx_strand_id
1 'polypeptide(L)'
;MKNNNVSFRAEIIEKGNTDFIFLYRRASGVTELIHSQPMPECYDELDDWLSQLPPKARFAVYYAVQENIRSLGITLRLAEIIYRNSKVKQS
;
A
#
# COMPACT_ATOMS: atom_id res chain seq x y z
N MET A 1 29.12 -16.41 10.37
CA MET A 1 27.71 -16.67 10.01
C MET A 1 27.27 -15.58 9.04
N LYS A 2 26.88 -15.91 7.79
CA LYS A 2 26.42 -14.89 6.84
C LYS A 2 25.05 -14.39 7.31
N ASN A 3 24.97 -13.13 7.75
CA ASN A 3 23.70 -12.45 7.96
C ASN A 3 23.02 -12.34 6.59
N ASN A 4 22.12 -13.27 6.29
CA ASN A 4 21.18 -13.12 5.18
C ASN A 4 20.18 -12.04 5.60
N ASN A 5 20.57 -10.77 5.43
CA ASN A 5 19.69 -9.63 5.63
C ASN A 5 18.58 -9.67 4.58
N VAL A 6 17.54 -10.43 4.88
CA VAL A 6 16.29 -10.46 4.12
C VAL A 6 15.41 -9.33 4.65
N SER A 7 15.09 -8.38 3.79
CA SER A 7 14.09 -7.35 4.06
C SER A 7 12.94 -7.44 3.06
N PHE A 8 11.82 -6.86 3.43
CA PHE A 8 10.60 -6.84 2.64
C PHE A 8 10.15 -5.40 2.46
N ARG A 9 9.57 -5.10 1.30
CA ARG A 9 8.97 -3.81 0.97
C ARG A 9 7.68 -4.09 0.23
N ALA A 10 6.59 -3.45 0.63
CA ALA A 10 5.37 -3.45 -0.16
C ALA A 10 5.13 -2.06 -0.76
N GLU A 11 4.49 -2.03 -1.92
CA GLU A 11 4.06 -0.81 -2.61
C GLU A 11 2.63 -1.03 -3.13
N ILE A 12 1.83 0.04 -3.15
CA ILE A 12 0.55 0.04 -3.86
C ILE A 12 0.76 0.78 -5.18
N ILE A 13 0.47 0.10 -6.28
CA ILE A 13 0.66 0.60 -7.64
C ILE A 13 -0.68 0.61 -8.35
N GLU A 14 -1.11 1.79 -8.80
CA GLU A 14 -2.30 1.97 -9.64
C GLU A 14 -2.00 1.44 -11.05
N LYS A 15 -2.84 0.51 -11.54
CA LYS A 15 -2.81 0.03 -12.92
C LYS A 15 -4.21 0.07 -13.52
N GLY A 16 -4.46 1.11 -14.33
CA GLY A 16 -5.79 1.33 -14.89
C GLY A 16 -6.75 1.76 -13.79
N ASN A 17 -7.83 1.00 -13.59
CA ASN A 17 -8.84 1.28 -12.55
C ASN A 17 -8.67 0.40 -11.31
N THR A 18 -7.51 -0.25 -11.15
CA THR A 18 -7.28 -1.20 -10.07
C THR A 18 -5.93 -0.95 -9.43
N ASP A 19 -5.93 -0.79 -8.12
CA ASP A 19 -4.73 -0.74 -7.31
C ASP A 19 -4.20 -2.16 -7.09
N PHE A 20 -2.88 -2.32 -7.09
CA PHE A 20 -2.22 -3.60 -6.81
C PHE A 20 -1.23 -3.45 -5.67
N ILE A 21 -1.21 -4.45 -4.78
CA ILE A 21 -0.19 -4.60 -3.76
C ILE A 21 0.96 -5.40 -4.36
N PHE A 22 2.13 -4.78 -4.47
CA PHE A 22 3.37 -5.41 -4.92
C PHE A 22 4.27 -5.64 -3.71
N LEU A 23 4.68 -6.89 -3.47
CA LEU A 23 5.56 -7.27 -2.38
C LEU A 23 6.93 -7.68 -2.93
N TYR A 24 7.95 -6.95 -2.51
CA TYR A 24 9.34 -7.20 -2.86
C TYR A 24 10.09 -7.81 -1.69
N ARG A 25 10.97 -8.76 -2.00
CA ARG A 25 11.98 -9.30 -1.10
C ARG A 25 13.35 -8.80 -1.54
N ARG A 26 14.12 -8.26 -0.61
CA ARG A 26 15.53 -7.94 -0.82
C ARG A 26 16.39 -8.92 -0.06
N ALA A 27 17.25 -9.66 -0.76
CA ALA A 27 18.18 -10.60 -0.18
C ALA A 27 19.52 -10.51 -0.92
N SER A 28 20.63 -10.41 -0.17
CA SER A 28 21.99 -10.41 -0.75
C SER A 28 22.21 -9.34 -1.83
N GLY A 29 21.58 -8.17 -1.68
CA GLY A 29 21.67 -7.06 -2.64
C GLY A 29 20.70 -7.14 -3.82
N VAL A 30 20.05 -8.28 -4.04
CA VAL A 30 19.04 -8.47 -5.09
C VAL A 30 17.66 -8.11 -4.55
N THR A 31 16.88 -7.35 -5.32
CA THR A 31 15.47 -7.06 -5.03
C THR A 31 14.61 -7.80 -6.04
N GLU A 32 13.64 -8.55 -5.56
CA GLU A 32 12.79 -9.42 -6.36
C GLU A 32 11.33 -9.18 -5.99
N LEU A 33 10.45 -9.05 -6.99
CA LEU A 33 9.00 -9.08 -6.79
C LEU A 33 8.61 -10.53 -6.48
N ILE A 34 8.17 -10.79 -5.26
CA ILE A 34 7.80 -12.13 -4.80
C ILE A 34 6.29 -12.35 -4.77
N HIS A 35 5.50 -11.28 -4.82
CA HIS A 35 4.05 -11.37 -4.91
C HIS A 35 3.45 -10.09 -5.51
N SER A 36 2.34 -10.25 -6.22
CA SER A 36 1.49 -9.14 -6.65
C SER A 36 0.04 -9.59 -6.60
N GLN A 37 -0.83 -8.80 -6.00
CA GLN A 37 -2.27 -9.06 -6.01
C GLN A 37 -3.05 -7.76 -6.14
N PRO A 38 -4.26 -7.79 -6.73
CA PRO A 38 -5.14 -6.63 -6.67
C PRO A 38 -5.42 -6.24 -5.22
N MET A 39 -5.55 -4.95 -4.97
CA MET A 39 -6.04 -4.43 -3.70
C MET A 39 -7.47 -4.94 -3.51
N PRO A 40 -7.77 -5.69 -2.44
CA PRO A 40 -9.11 -6.21 -2.24
C PRO A 40 -10.08 -5.07 -1.92
N GLU A 41 -11.36 -5.28 -2.24
CA GLU A 41 -12.43 -4.34 -1.89
C GLU A 41 -12.71 -4.35 -0.38
N CYS A 42 -12.52 -5.51 0.27
CA CYS A 42 -12.64 -5.69 1.71
C CYS A 42 -11.27 -6.04 2.33
N TYR A 43 -10.92 -5.40 3.45
CA TYR A 43 -9.68 -5.68 4.17
C TYR A 43 -9.63 -7.10 4.77
N ASP A 44 -10.77 -7.73 5.02
CA ASP A 44 -10.81 -9.10 5.56
C ASP A 44 -10.20 -10.12 4.57
N GLU A 45 -10.35 -9.88 3.25
CA GLU A 45 -9.74 -10.71 2.21
C GLU A 45 -8.20 -10.56 2.17
N LEU A 46 -7.69 -9.43 2.67
CA LEU A 46 -6.26 -9.20 2.79
C LEU A 46 -5.65 -10.08 3.89
N ASP A 47 -6.36 -10.31 4.99
CA ASP A 47 -5.85 -11.05 6.14
C ASP A 47 -5.59 -12.53 5.82
N ASP A 48 -6.45 -13.14 5.00
CA ASP A 48 -6.27 -14.52 4.53
C ASP A 48 -4.98 -14.68 3.71
N TRP A 49 -4.70 -13.74 2.80
CA TRP A 49 -3.44 -13.73 2.05
C TRP A 49 -2.24 -13.48 2.97
N LEU A 50 -2.35 -12.50 3.85
CA LEU A 50 -1.29 -12.12 4.77
C LEU A 50 -0.90 -13.28 5.70
N SER A 51 -1.86 -14.11 6.11
CA SER A 51 -1.62 -15.29 6.96
C SER A 51 -0.53 -16.23 6.41
N GLN A 52 -0.34 -16.24 5.09
CA GLN A 52 0.64 -17.09 4.40
C GLN A 52 2.05 -16.48 4.36
N LEU A 53 2.20 -15.21 4.74
CA LEU A 53 3.45 -14.46 4.65
C LEU A 53 4.25 -14.45 5.96
N PRO A 54 5.60 -14.40 5.88
CA PRO A 54 6.41 -14.23 7.08
C PRO A 54 6.09 -12.89 7.77
N PRO A 55 6.24 -12.78 9.11
CA PRO A 55 5.82 -11.59 9.86
C PRO A 55 6.35 -10.26 9.32
N LYS A 56 7.61 -10.22 8.86
CA LYS A 56 8.22 -9.02 8.28
C LYS A 56 7.58 -8.60 6.96
N ALA A 57 7.14 -9.56 6.15
CA ALA A 57 6.43 -9.28 4.90
C ALA A 57 5.01 -8.79 5.17
N ARG A 58 4.30 -9.41 6.12
CA ARG A 58 2.99 -8.94 6.58
C ARG A 58 3.04 -7.49 7.03
N PHE A 59 4.02 -7.17 7.88
CA PHE A 59 4.22 -5.81 8.36
C PHE A 59 4.43 -4.80 7.22
N ALA A 60 5.27 -5.15 6.23
CA ALA A 60 5.52 -4.29 5.08
C ALA A 60 4.23 -4.00 4.28
N VAL A 61 3.39 -5.02 4.07
CA VAL A 61 2.08 -4.87 3.41
C VAL A 61 1.14 -4.00 4.24
N TYR A 62 0.93 -4.31 5.52
CA TYR A 62 0.05 -3.51 6.37
C TYR A 62 0.47 -2.05 6.41
N TYR A 63 1.77 -1.78 6.51
CA TYR A 63 2.29 -0.42 6.49
C TYR A 63 1.98 0.30 5.17
N ALA A 64 2.18 -0.36 4.03
CA ALA A 64 1.85 0.22 2.72
C ALA A 64 0.35 0.52 2.59
N VAL A 65 -0.50 -0.38 3.06
CA VAL A 65 -1.96 -0.20 3.07
C VAL A 65 -2.37 0.97 3.96
N GLN A 66 -1.84 1.06 5.18
CA GLN A 66 -2.12 2.17 6.09
C GLN A 66 -1.68 3.52 5.51
N GLU A 67 -0.51 3.57 4.87
CA GLU A 67 -0.04 4.78 4.20
C GLU A 67 -0.94 5.19 3.03
N ASN A 68 -1.48 4.23 2.28
CA ASN A 68 -2.43 4.51 1.20
C ASN A 68 -3.76 5.08 1.74
N ILE A 69 -4.31 4.49 2.81
CA ILE A 69 -5.51 5.01 3.48
C ILE A 69 -5.28 6.43 3.99
N ARG A 70 -4.12 6.67 4.62
CA ARG A 70 -3.73 7.99 5.12
C ARG A 70 -3.63 9.02 3.99
N SER A 71 -3.00 8.64 2.88
CA SER A 71 -2.88 9.47 1.67
C SER A 71 -4.26 9.82 1.10
N LEU A 72 -5.16 8.83 0.98
CA LEU A 72 -6.53 9.04 0.50
C LEU A 72 -7.30 10.01 1.41
N GLY A 73 -7.19 9.86 2.73
CA GLY A 73 -7.82 10.77 3.70
C GLY A 73 -7.35 12.21 3.55
N ILE A 74 -6.05 12.43 3.31
CA ILE A 74 -5.50 13.77 3.05
C ILE A 74 -6.06 14.34 1.75
N THR A 75 -6.09 13.55 0.68
CA THR A 75 -6.61 13.95 -0.63
C THR A 75 -8.08 14.36 -0.56
N LEU A 76 -8.92 13.57 0.11
CA LEU A 76 -10.34 13.90 0.30
C LEU A 76 -10.53 15.22 1.06
N ARG A 77 -9.74 15.43 2.13
CA ARG A 77 -9.80 16.68 2.91
C ARG A 77 -9.38 17.89 2.08
N LEU A 78 -8.35 17.77 1.25
CA LEU A 78 -7.93 18.83 0.34
C LEU A 78 -9.01 19.13 -0.71
N ALA A 79 -9.62 18.10 -1.29
CA ALA A 79 -10.71 18.26 -2.25
C ALA A 79 -11.91 19.01 -1.63
N GLU A 80 -12.25 18.70 -0.38
CA GLU A 80 -13.31 19.39 0.35
C GLU A 80 -12.98 20.88 0.57
N ILE A 81 -11.75 21.20 0.94
CA ILE A 81 -11.30 22.59 1.13
C ILE A 81 -11.40 23.37 -0.19
N ILE A 82 -10.92 22.79 -1.29
CA ILE A 82 -11.00 23.40 -2.62
C ILE A 82 -12.46 23.64 -3.00
N TYR A 83 -13.33 22.64 -2.80
CA TYR A 83 -14.76 22.75 -3.09
C TYR A 83 -15.42 23.89 -2.32
N ARG A 84 -15.22 23.94 -0.99
CA ARG A 84 -15.77 25.02 -0.14
C ARG A 84 -15.31 26.40 -0.60
N ASN A 85 -14.02 26.56 -0.88
CA ASN A 85 -13.45 27.83 -1.33
C ASN A 85 -13.93 28.24 -2.73
N SER A 86 -14.20 27.28 -3.61
CA SER A 86 -14.73 27.56 -4.95
C SER A 86 -16.15 28.12 -4.91
N LYS A 87 -16.98 27.67 -3.95
CA LYS A 87 -18.32 28.20 -3.72
C LYS A 87 -18.33 29.60 -3.11
N VAL A 88 -17.40 29.89 -2.19
CA VAL A 88 -17.27 31.22 -1.57
C VAL A 88 -16.92 32.31 -2.59
N LYS A 89 -16.17 31.97 -3.64
CA LYS A 89 -15.79 32.93 -4.70
C LYS A 89 -16.89 33.22 -5.73
N GLN A 90 -17.99 32.48 -5.73
CA GLN A 90 -19.13 32.69 -6.64
C GLN A 90 -20.26 33.50 -6.01
N SER A 91 -20.12 33.88 -4.73
CA SER A 91 -21.05 34.76 -3.97
C SER A 91 -20.49 36.17 -3.90
#